data_AF-A0A7C4CHU5-F1
#
_entry.id   AF-A0A7C4CHU5-F1
#
_cell.length_a   1.000
_cell.length_b   1.000
_cell.length_c   1.000
_cell.angle_alpha   90.00
_cell.angle_beta   90.00
_cell.angle_gamma   90.00
#
_symmetry.space_group_name_H-M   'P 1'
#
loop_
_entity.id
_entity.type
_entity.pdbx_description
1 polymer ?
#
loop_
_entity_poly.entity_id
_entity_poly.type
_entity_poly.pdbx_seq_one_letter_code
_entity_poly.pdbx_strand_id
1 'polypeptide(L)'
;MPNEYIFRLAEAMGLPPLSPLDATRRKYGVDGLIRAYKDNVLIALDAASRLAERFFGLGLNIVVTSDHGELLGEGGNFSHPCGLRSELLRNVPLLHVKSVKEKRPEMMKLIYSTKVMLMRE
;
A
#
# COMPACT_ATOMS: atom_id res chain seq x y z
N MET A 1 0.44 11.80 12.65
CA MET A 1 0.95 10.46 12.30
C MET A 1 2.23 10.23 13.08
N PRO A 2 2.42 9.06 13.70
CA PRO A 2 3.65 8.76 14.45
C PRO A 2 4.87 8.70 13.52
N ASN A 3 5.99 9.26 13.96
CA ASN A 3 7.29 9.05 13.34
C ASN A 3 8.04 7.92 14.06
N GLU A 4 9.24 7.57 13.59
CA GLU A 4 10.04 6.48 14.15
C GLU A 4 10.27 6.60 15.66
N TYR A 5 10.48 7.82 16.17
CA TYR A 5 10.72 8.05 17.60
C TYR A 5 9.52 7.63 18.45
N ILE A 6 8.30 7.95 18.01
CA ILE A 6 7.08 7.56 18.72
C ILE A 6 6.91 6.03 18.70
N PHE A 7 7.19 5.37 17.57
CA PHE A 7 7.14 3.91 17.50
C PHE A 7 8.17 3.25 18.41
N ARG A 8 9.42 3.72 18.40
CA ARG A 8 10.49 3.19 19.25
C ARG A 8 10.21 3.41 20.74
N LEU A 9 9.66 4.56 21.11
CA LEU A 9 9.27 4.84 22.49
C LEU A 9 8.16 3.90 22.95
N ALA A 10 7.09 3.76 22.15
CA ALA A 10 6.00 2.84 22.47
C ALA A 10 6.49 1.39 22.60
N GLU A 11 7.38 0.96 21.71
CA GLU A 11 8.02 -0.35 21.76
C GLU A 11 8.87 -0.55 23.01
N ALA A 12 9.70 0.43 23.38
CA ALA A 12 10.52 0.38 24.60
C ALA A 12 9.67 0.36 25.88
N MET A 13 8.49 0.95 25.85
CA MET A 13 7.52 0.92 26.94
C MET A 13 6.68 -0.36 26.99
N GLY A 14 6.89 -1.31 26.07
CA GLY A 14 6.12 -2.55 26.00
C GLY A 14 4.66 -2.35 25.55
N LEU A 15 4.34 -1.21 24.92
CA LEU A 15 3.01 -0.95 24.38
C LEU A 15 2.77 -1.77 23.10
N PRO A 16 1.50 -2.15 22.81
CA PRO A 16 1.18 -2.81 21.56
C PRO A 16 1.51 -1.92 20.33
N PRO A 17 1.61 -2.50 19.13
CA PRO A 17 1.83 -1.72 17.91
C PRO A 17 0.74 -0.65 17.72
N LEU A 18 1.15 0.57 17.35
CA LEU A 18 0.23 1.71 17.23
C LEU A 18 -0.58 1.71 15.92
N SER A 19 -0.22 0.84 14.98
CA SER A 19 -0.91 0.67 13.69
C SER A 19 -0.54 -0.68 13.04
N PRO A 20 -1.27 -1.14 12.01
CA PRO A 20 -0.86 -2.31 11.22
C PRO A 20 0.53 -2.14 10.57
N LEU A 21 0.90 -0.90 10.23
CA LEU A 21 2.24 -0.58 9.74
C LEU A 21 3.28 -0.81 10.83
N ASP A 22 3.06 -0.32 12.04
CA ASP A 22 3.98 -0.54 13.17
C ASP A 22 4.06 -2.04 13.52
N ALA A 23 2.94 -2.76 13.48
CA ALA A 23 2.92 -4.21 13.71
C ALA A 23 3.78 -4.96 12.68
N THR A 24 3.66 -4.57 11.40
CA THR A 24 4.45 -5.16 10.30
C THR A 24 5.93 -4.83 10.45
N ARG A 25 6.26 -3.57 10.78
CA ARG A 25 7.64 -3.12 11.03
C ARG A 25 8.28 -3.88 12.20
N ARG A 26 7.58 -4.04 13.33
CA ARG A 26 8.11 -4.77 14.49
C ARG A 26 8.35 -6.24 14.18
N LYS A 27 7.42 -6.88 13.45
CA LYS A 27 7.50 -8.31 13.14
C LYS A 27 8.51 -8.65 12.03
N TYR A 28 8.64 -7.79 11.01
CA TYR A 28 9.38 -8.12 9.78
C TYR A 28 10.45 -7.09 9.38
N GLY A 29 10.65 -6.05 10.19
CA GLY A 29 11.54 -4.94 9.88
C GLY A 29 10.99 -4.02 8.78
N VAL A 30 11.77 -2.99 8.45
CA VAL A 30 11.44 -2.03 7.38
C VAL A 30 11.40 -2.71 6.02
N ASP A 31 12.32 -3.63 5.73
CA ASP A 31 12.31 -4.37 4.46
C ASP A 31 11.06 -5.24 4.30
N GLY A 32 10.59 -5.83 5.41
CA GLY A 32 9.33 -6.56 5.46
C GLY A 32 8.13 -5.67 5.20
N LEU A 33 8.11 -4.48 5.80
CA LEU A 33 7.09 -3.46 5.56
C LEU A 33 7.07 -3.03 4.08
N ILE A 34 8.25 -2.80 3.47
CA ILE A 34 8.35 -2.42 2.05
C ILE A 34 7.80 -3.53 1.14
N ARG A 35 8.10 -4.80 1.43
CA ARG A 35 7.54 -5.94 0.69
C ARG A 35 6.01 -6.00 0.83
N ALA A 36 5.50 -5.87 2.05
CA ALA A 36 4.06 -5.85 2.31
C ALA A 36 3.35 -4.68 1.60
N TYR A 37 3.98 -3.50 1.55
CA TYR A 37 3.46 -2.37 0.80
C TYR A 37 3.37 -2.66 -0.71
N LYS A 38 4.40 -3.28 -1.30
CA LYS A 38 4.37 -3.70 -2.71
C LYS A 38 3.23 -4.69 -3.01
N ASP A 39 3.02 -5.66 -2.12
CA ASP A 39 1.90 -6.61 -2.25
C ASP A 39 0.53 -5.89 -2.17
N ASN A 40 0.41 -4.89 -1.29
CA ASN A 40 -0.80 -4.06 -1.20
C ASN A 40 -1.07 -3.28 -2.49
N VAL A 41 -0.03 -2.71 -3.10
CA VAL A 41 -0.14 -2.01 -4.38
C VAL A 41 -0.60 -2.96 -5.48
N LEU A 42 -0.05 -4.17 -5.56
CA LEU A 42 -0.48 -5.18 -6.52
C LEU A 42 -1.96 -5.56 -6.34
N ILE A 43 -2.40 -5.73 -5.10
CA ILE A 43 -3.81 -5.97 -4.75
C ILE A 43 -4.69 -4.80 -5.22
N ALA A 44 -4.31 -3.56 -4.92
CA ALA A 44 -5.04 -2.37 -5.33
C ALA A 44 -5.15 -2.26 -6.86
N LEU A 45 -4.07 -2.57 -7.59
CA LEU A 45 -4.07 -2.58 -9.05
C LEU A 45 -4.95 -3.69 -9.64
N ASP A 46 -5.00 -4.89 -9.03
CA ASP A 46 -5.95 -5.93 -9.44
C ASP A 46 -7.40 -5.46 -9.25
N ALA A 47 -7.71 -4.83 -8.13
CA ALA A 47 -9.05 -4.26 -7.89
C ALA A 47 -9.39 -3.14 -8.89
N ALA A 48 -8.47 -2.20 -9.12
CA ALA A 48 -8.63 -1.13 -10.10
C ALA A 48 -8.83 -1.68 -11.52
N SER A 49 -8.13 -2.75 -11.91
CA SER A 49 -8.30 -3.39 -13.21
C SER A 49 -9.70 -4.00 -13.41
N ARG A 50 -10.29 -4.61 -12.37
CA ARG A 50 -11.68 -5.13 -12.40
C ARG A 50 -12.68 -4.01 -12.64
N LEU A 51 -12.44 -2.87 -12.00
CA LEU A 51 -13.31 -1.71 -12.15
C LEU A 51 -13.15 -1.11 -13.56
N ALA A 52 -11.91 -0.96 -14.03
CA ALA A 52 -11.61 -0.44 -15.35
C ALA A 52 -12.24 -1.29 -16.46
N GLU A 53 -12.17 -2.63 -16.35
CA GLU A 53 -12.77 -3.57 -17.32
C GLU A 53 -14.28 -3.30 -17.53
N ARG A 54 -15.01 -3.06 -16.44
CA ARG A 54 -16.46 -2.79 -16.47
C ARG A 54 -16.80 -1.49 -17.20
N PHE A 55 -15.97 -0.46 -17.04
CA PHE A 55 -16.21 0.85 -17.65
C PHE A 55 -15.63 0.97 -19.06
N PHE A 56 -14.58 0.21 -19.37
CA PHE A 56 -13.94 0.25 -20.68
C PHE A 56 -14.90 -0.24 -21.77
N GLY A 57 -15.71 -1.27 -21.47
CA GLY A 57 -16.78 -1.74 -22.36
C GLY A 57 -17.88 -0.72 -22.63
N LEU A 58 -17.96 0.36 -21.84
CA LEU A 58 -18.90 1.47 -22.04
C LEU A 58 -18.29 2.63 -22.87
N GLY A 59 -17.06 2.48 -23.36
CA GLY A 59 -16.38 3.51 -24.16
C GLY A 59 -15.91 4.73 -23.34
N LEU A 60 -15.82 4.61 -22.01
CA LEU A 60 -15.39 5.71 -21.14
C LEU A 60 -13.87 5.87 -21.14
N ASN A 61 -13.42 7.11 -20.98
CA ASN A 61 -12.02 7.42 -20.69
C ASN A 61 -11.73 7.14 -19.21
N ILE A 62 -10.76 6.26 -18.94
CA ILE A 62 -10.44 5.82 -17.59
C ILE A 62 -9.03 6.27 -17.22
N VAL A 63 -8.93 6.94 -16.07
CA VAL A 63 -7.67 7.33 -15.44
C VAL A 63 -7.61 6.69 -14.06
N VAL A 64 -6.50 6.03 -13.74
CA VAL A 64 -6.21 5.49 -12.42
C VAL A 64 -5.11 6.34 -11.79
N THR A 65 -5.36 6.86 -10.59
CA THR A 65 -4.41 7.68 -9.82
C THR A 65 -4.49 7.36 -8.34
N SER A 66 -3.54 7.86 -7.56
CA SER A 66 -3.60 7.92 -6.10
C SER A 66 -3.91 9.34 -5.63
N ASP A 67 -4.50 9.48 -4.45
CA ASP A 67 -4.69 10.76 -3.76
C ASP A 67 -3.40 11.21 -3.05
N HIS A 68 -2.62 10.27 -2.54
CA HIS A 68 -1.29 10.50 -1.97
C HIS A 68 -0.35 9.29 -2.12
N GLY A 69 0.93 9.50 -1.80
CA GLY A 69 1.93 8.44 -1.59
C GLY A 69 2.06 8.03 -0.12
N GLU A 70 3.09 7.26 0.23
CA GLU A 70 3.30 6.73 1.58
C GLU A 70 4.79 6.76 1.94
N LEU A 71 5.13 7.14 3.16
CA LEU A 71 6.50 7.00 3.69
C LEU A 71 6.63 5.65 4.41
N LEU A 72 7.73 4.96 4.16
CA LEU A 72 8.02 3.61 4.65
C LEU A 72 9.27 3.57 5.54
N GLY A 73 9.77 4.72 5.98
CA GLY A 73 10.92 4.88 6.87
C GLY A 73 11.89 5.98 6.44
N GLU A 74 11.64 6.64 5.31
CA GLU A 74 12.53 7.68 4.79
C GLU A 74 12.65 8.85 5.76
N GLY A 75 13.89 9.14 6.17
CA GLY A 75 14.18 10.17 7.18
C GLY A 75 13.53 9.90 8.54
N GLY A 76 13.26 8.64 8.89
CA GLY A 76 12.59 8.25 10.13
C GLY A 76 11.09 8.54 10.13
N ASN A 77 10.48 8.80 8.98
CA ASN A 77 9.05 9.06 8.85
C ASN A 77 8.33 7.85 8.29
N PHE A 78 7.11 7.65 8.79
CA PHE A 78 6.22 6.59 8.34
C PHE A 78 4.84 7.18 8.05
N SER A 79 4.11 6.48 7.19
CA SER A 79 2.78 6.85 6.74
C SER A 79 2.76 8.20 5.98
N HIS A 80 1.65 8.94 6.07
CA HIS A 80 1.44 10.23 5.41
C HIS A 80 1.13 11.34 6.43
N PRO A 81 2.13 11.88 7.16
CA PRO A 81 1.91 12.95 8.13
C PRO A 81 1.28 14.20 7.48
N CYS A 82 0.20 14.71 8.09
CA CYS A 82 -0.47 15.92 7.63
C CYS A 82 0.50 17.11 7.60
N GLY A 83 0.45 17.91 6.52
CA GLY A 83 1.28 19.09 6.34
C GLY A 83 2.72 18.82 5.90
N LEU A 84 3.19 17.57 5.93
CA LEU A 84 4.53 17.23 5.46
C LEU A 84 4.63 17.38 3.94
N ARG A 85 5.63 18.15 3.49
CA ARG A 85 5.88 18.42 2.07
C ARG A 85 6.98 17.51 1.52
N SER A 86 6.68 16.22 1.40
CA SER A 86 7.58 15.25 0.76
C SER A 86 7.17 14.98 -0.67
N GLU A 87 8.15 14.87 -1.58
CA GLU A 87 7.91 14.41 -2.94
C GLU A 87 7.36 12.99 -2.98
N LEU A 88 7.80 12.10 -2.08
CA LEU A 88 7.29 10.72 -1.99
C LEU A 88 5.80 10.64 -1.66
N LEU A 89 5.27 11.65 -0.98
CA LEU A 89 3.83 11.74 -0.67
C LEU A 89 3.01 12.38 -1.81
N ARG A 90 3.65 13.10 -2.73
CA ARG A 90 2.98 13.93 -3.75
C ARG A 90 3.15 13.40 -5.17
N ASN A 91 4.25 12.70 -5.44
CA ASN A 91 4.52 12.06 -6.71
C ASN A 91 3.71 10.76 -6.81
N VAL A 92 2.46 10.91 -7.24
CA VAL A 92 1.49 9.83 -7.38
C VAL A 92 1.44 9.31 -8.82
N PRO A 93 1.10 8.03 -9.03
CA PRO A 93 0.95 7.48 -10.38
C PRO A 93 -0.25 8.11 -11.09
N LEU A 94 -0.12 8.36 -12.39
CA LEU A 94 -1.23 8.72 -13.28
C LEU A 94 -1.23 7.77 -14.48
N LEU A 95 -2.19 6.85 -14.52
CA LEU A 95 -2.31 5.85 -15.58
C LEU A 95 -3.55 6.11 -16.43
N HIS A 96 -3.35 6.45 -17.70
CA HIS A 96 -4.42 6.44 -18.70
C HIS A 96 -4.62 5.01 -19.21
N VAL A 97 -5.77 4.42 -18.93
CA VAL A 97 -6.07 3.05 -19.35
C VAL A 97 -6.40 3.02 -20.84
N LYS A 98 -5.61 2.26 -21.61
CA LYS A 98 -5.82 2.05 -23.05
C LYS A 98 -6.45 0.70 -23.37
N SER A 99 -6.24 -0.28 -22.51
CA SER A 99 -6.82 -1.61 -22.57
C SER A 99 -6.69 -2.29 -21.21
N VAL A 100 -7.49 -3.34 -21.00
CA VAL A 100 -7.37 -4.23 -19.84
C VAL A 100 -7.01 -5.62 -20.34
N LYS A 101 -6.03 -6.26 -19.70
CA LYS A 101 -5.60 -7.61 -20.07
C LYS A 101 -6.68 -8.62 -19.65
N GLU A 102 -7.00 -9.56 -20.54
CA GLU A 102 -7.98 -10.62 -20.28
C GLU A 102 -7.52 -11.61 -19.18
N LYS A 103 -6.22 -11.94 -19.16
CA LYS A 103 -5.65 -12.89 -18.21
C LYS A 103 -4.95 -12.16 -17.07
N ARG A 104 -5.36 -12.50 -15.84
CA ARG A 104 -4.74 -12.01 -14.60
C ARG A 104 -3.55 -12.89 -14.23
N PRO A 105 -2.44 -12.33 -13.72
CA PRO A 105 -1.31 -13.15 -13.25
C PRO A 105 -1.76 -14.09 -12.13
N GLU A 106 -1.45 -15.39 -12.24
CA GLU A 106 -1.74 -16.39 -11.20
C GLU A 106 -1.13 -16.01 -9.84
N MET A 107 0.01 -15.31 -9.86
CA MET A 107 0.66 -14.72 -8.69
C MET A 107 -0.30 -13.89 -7.82
N MET A 108 -1.27 -13.20 -8.42
CA MET A 108 -2.24 -12.40 -7.65
C MET A 108 -3.13 -13.26 -6.76
N LYS A 109 -3.54 -14.46 -7.22
CA LYS A 109 -4.36 -15.36 -6.40
C LYS A 109 -3.61 -15.82 -5.15
N LEU A 110 -2.30 -16.08 -5.28
CA LEU A 110 -1.43 -16.47 -4.17
C LEU A 110 -1.24 -15.33 -3.16
N ILE A 111 -1.02 -14.10 -3.63
CA ILE A 111 -0.90 -12.93 -2.74
C ILE A 111 -2.21 -12.71 -1.96
N TYR A 112 -3.36 -12.78 -2.64
CA TYR A 112 -4.67 -12.65 -1.97
C TYR A 112 -4.92 -13.75 -0.95
N SER A 113 -4.71 -15.02 -1.30
CA SER A 113 -4.96 -16.13 -0.38
C SER A 113 -4.06 -16.06 0.85
N THR A 114 -2.77 -15.75 0.65
CA THR A 114 -1.80 -15.59 1.74
C THR A 114 -2.21 -14.47 2.68
N LYS A 115 -2.61 -13.32 2.13
CA LYS A 115 -3.03 -12.17 2.95
C LYS A 115 -4.33 -12.42 3.71
N VAL A 116 -5.31 -13.08 3.10
CA VAL A 116 -6.55 -13.48 3.78
C VAL A 116 -6.28 -14.50 4.89
N MET A 117 -5.35 -15.44 4.69
CA MET A 117 -4.94 -16.37 5.75
C MET A 117 -4.27 -15.62 6.92
N LEU A 118 -3.34 -14.70 6.63
CA LEU A 118 -2.64 -13.90 7.64
C LEU A 118 -3.55 -12.92 8.41
N MET A 119 -4.72 -12.57 7.85
CA MET A 119 -5.72 -11.71 8.52
C MET A 119 -6.68 -12.48 9.45
N ARG A 120 -6.63 -13.81 9.45
CA ARG A 120 -7.52 -14.67 10.25
C ARG A 120 -6.88 -15.17 11.56
N GLU A 121 -5.60 -14.86 11.77
CA GLU A 121 -4.84 -15.11 13.00
C GLU A 121 -4.81 -13.85 13.88
#